data_AF-A0A1F1KEH7-F1
#
_entry.id   AF-A0A1F1KEH7-F1
#
_cell.length_a   1.000
_cell.length_b   1.000
_cell.length_c   1.000
_cell.angle_alpha   90.00
_cell.angle_beta   90.00
_cell.angle_gamma   90.00
#
_symmetry.space_group_name_H-M   'P 1'
#
loop_
_entity.id
_entity.type
_entity.pdbx_description
1 polymer ?
#
loop_
_entity_poly.entity_id
_entity_poly.type
_entity_poly.pdbx_seq_one_letter_code
_entity_poly.pdbx_strand_id
1 'polypeptide(L)' 'MTTSAMIWMFLCILVGFICMVTAAGGYRAGWRQPVWIGWTVAAFLFLTVIPVTQALTIGLQHG' A
#
# COMPACT_ATOMS: atom_id res chain seq x y z
N MET A 1 -3.01 4.99 -19.86
CA MET A 1 -3.47 4.65 -18.49
C MET A 1 -4.98 4.85 -18.44
N THR A 2 -5.78 3.81 -18.18
CA THR A 2 -7.24 3.95 -18.12
C THR A 2 -7.66 4.61 -16.81
N THR A 3 -8.78 5.32 -16.79
CA THR A 3 -9.34 5.94 -15.58
C THR A 3 -9.56 4.92 -14.47
N SER A 4 -9.96 3.69 -14.83
CA SER A 4 -10.11 2.58 -13.90
C SER A 4 -8.78 2.18 -13.24
N ALA A 5 -7.68 2.12 -13.98
CA ALA A 5 -6.36 1.80 -13.43
C ALA A 5 -5.86 2.87 -12.46
N MET A 6 -6.13 4.14 -12.76
CA MET A 6 -5.81 5.26 -11.85
C MET A 6 -6.61 5.17 -10.56
N ILE A 7 -7.92 4.93 -10.65
CA ILE A 7 -8.80 4.75 -9.47
C ILE A 7 -8.30 3.59 -8.60
N TRP A 8 -7.97 2.44 -9.20
CA TRP A 8 -7.42 1.30 -8.47
C TRP A 8 -6.11 1.63 -7.76
N MET A 9 -5.19 2.35 -8.43
CA MET A 9 -3.93 2.77 -7.83
C MET A 9 -4.15 3.70 -6.63
N PHE A 10 -5.05 4.68 -6.73
CA PHE A 10 -5.40 5.55 -5.61
C PHE A 10 -6.04 4.80 -4.44
N LEU A 11 -6.90 3.81 -4.71
CA LEU A 11 -7.48 2.96 -3.68
C LEU A 11 -6.41 2.13 -2.97
N CYS A 12 -5.45 1.55 -3.70
CA CYS A 12 -4.32 0.85 -3.09
C CYS A 12 -3.51 1.78 -2.18
N ILE A 13 -3.19 3.00 -2.64
CA ILE A 13 -2.47 3.98 -1.82
C ILE A 13 -3.26 4.34 -0.56
N LEU A 14 -4.57 4.56 -0.68
CA LEU A 14 -5.44 4.86 0.46
C LEU A 14 -5.44 3.71 1.48
N VAL A 15 -5.58 2.47 1.02
CA VAL A 15 -5.49 1.28 1.89
C VAL A 15 -4.14 1.20 2.57
N GLY A 16 -3.05 1.43 1.84
CA GLY A 16 -1.71 1.44 2.40
C GLY A 16 -1.52 2.51 3.49
N PHE A 17 -2.08 3.70 3.29
CA PHE A 17 -2.10 4.76 4.29
C PHE A 17 -2.88 4.35 5.55
N ILE A 18 -4.07 3.75 5.37
CA ILE A 18 -4.86 3.23 6.49
C ILE A 18 -4.06 2.18 7.27
N CYS A 19 -3.43 1.23 6.59
CA CYS A 19 -2.57 0.23 7.24
C CYS A 19 -1.42 0.88 8.03
N MET A 20 -0.82 1.96 7.50
CA MET A 20 0.26 2.68 8.19
C MET A 20 -0.25 3.35 9.46
N VAL A 21 -1.40 4.02 9.40
CA VAL A 21 -2.04 4.65 10.57
C VAL A 21 -2.44 3.60 11.60
N THR A 22 -2.98 2.46 11.17
CA THR A 22 -3.31 1.33 12.06
C THR A 22 -2.06 0.74 12.70
N ALA A 23 -0.96 0.58 11.97
CA ALA A 23 0.31 0.12 12.52
C ALA A 23 0.86 1.08 13.59
N ALA A 24 0.89 2.38 13.28
CA ALA A 24 1.36 3.42 14.20
C ALA A 24 0.45 3.53 15.44
N GLY A 25 -0.86 3.46 15.25
CA GLY A 25 -1.84 3.42 16.33
C GLY A 25 -1.68 2.17 17.20
N GLY A 26 -1.51 1.01 16.58
CA GLY A 26 -1.28 -0.27 17.26
C GLY A 26 0.02 -0.29 18.07
N TYR A 27 1.11 0.25 17.50
CA TYR A 27 2.37 0.44 18.23
C TYR A 27 2.17 1.31 19.47
N ARG A 28 1.48 2.46 19.33
CA ARG A 28 1.19 3.37 20.45
C ARG A 28 0.23 2.77 21.48
N ALA A 29 -0.69 1.91 21.05
CA ALA A 29 -1.63 1.20 21.91
C ALA A 29 -1.04 -0.03 22.60
N GLY A 30 0.25 -0.33 22.38
CA GLY A 30 0.92 -1.48 23.00
C GLY A 30 0.50 -2.83 22.41
N TRP A 31 0.09 -2.87 21.15
CA TRP A 31 -0.20 -4.13 20.47
C TRP A 31 1.03 -5.04 20.45
N ARG A 32 0.78 -6.36 20.41
CA ARG A 32 1.83 -7.37 20.23
C ARG A 32 2.68 -7.01 19.01
N GLN A 33 4.00 -7.10 19.17
CA GLN A 33 5.00 -6.86 18.12
C GLN A 33 4.62 -7.39 16.73
N PRO A 34 4.27 -8.68 16.57
CA PRO A 34 3.94 -9.22 15.25
C PRO A 34 2.70 -8.57 14.61
N VAL A 35 1.76 -8.05 15.40
CA VAL A 35 0.52 -7.47 14.89
C VAL A 35 0.79 -6.12 14.23
N TRP A 36 1.41 -5.18 14.94
CA TRP A 36 1.67 -3.86 14.36
C TRP A 36 2.71 -3.92 13.24
N ILE A 37 3.71 -4.82 13.33
CA ILE A 37 4.66 -5.08 12.25
C ILE A 37 3.95 -5.62 11.01
N GLY A 38 3.01 -6.56 11.18
CA GLY A 38 2.20 -7.07 10.07
C GLY A 38 1.45 -5.96 9.32
N TRP A 39 0.87 -5.01 10.06
CA TRP A 39 0.24 -3.83 9.47
C TRP A 39 1.25 -2.90 8.77
N THR A 40 2.46 -2.75 9.29
CA THR A 40 3.53 -1.99 8.62
C THR A 40 3.94 -2.65 7.30
N VAL A 41 4.10 -3.97 7.27
CA VAL A 41 4.43 -4.71 6.04
C VAL A 41 3.31 -4.55 5.01
N ALA A 42 2.05 -4.69 5.44
CA ALA A 42 0.90 -4.47 4.55
C ALA A 42 0.91 -3.04 3.97
N ALA A 43 1.14 -2.02 4.80
CA ALA A 43 1.26 -0.64 4.36
C ALA A 43 2.33 -0.47 3.28
N PHE A 44 3.50 -1.10 3.48
CA PHE A 44 4.59 -1.06 2.51
C PHE A 44 4.19 -1.68 1.17
N LEU A 45 3.53 -2.84 1.17
CA LEU A 45 3.08 -3.50 -0.05
C LEU A 45 2.11 -2.64 -0.86
N PHE A 46 1.13 -2.03 -0.19
CA PHE A 46 0.11 -1.21 -0.84
C PHE A 46 0.62 0.17 -1.30
N LEU A 47 1.58 0.76 -0.58
CA LEU A 47 2.15 2.06 -0.92
C LEU A 47 3.28 1.99 -1.95
N THR A 48 3.98 0.86 -2.05
CA THR A 48 5.19 0.76 -2.88
C THR A 48 5.09 -0.34 -3.93
N VAL A 49 4.99 -1.60 -3.50
CA VAL A 49 5.10 -2.76 -4.39
C VAL A 49 4.00 -2.70 -5.46
N ILE A 50 2.75 -2.53 -5.06
CA ILE A 50 1.63 -2.50 -6.01
C ILE A 50 1.75 -1.31 -6.99
N PRO A 51 1.95 -0.05 -6.55
CA PRO A 51 2.13 1.08 -7.46
C PRO A 51 3.33 0.91 -8.41
N VAL A 52 4.46 0.38 -7.93
CA VAL A 52 5.65 0.15 -8.75
C VAL A 52 5.38 -0.93 -9.80
N THR A 53 4.77 -2.06 -9.44
CA THR A 53 4.42 -3.10 -10.40
C THR A 53 3.45 -2.59 -11.47
N GLN A 54 2.46 -1.78 -11.08
CA GLN A 54 1.53 -1.16 -12.03
C GLN A 54 2.25 -0.19 -12.98
N ALA A 55 3.13 0.67 -12.45
CA ALA A 55 3.91 1.61 -13.25
C ALA A 55 4.82 0.89 -14.25
N LEU A 56 5.51 -0.17 -13.81
CA LEU A 56 6.35 -1.00 -14.68
C LEU A 56 5.53 -1.72 -15.75
N THR A 57 4.38 -2.28 -15.40
CA THR A 57 3.49 -2.95 -16.35
C THR A 57 3.00 -1.98 -17.42
N ILE A 58 2.63 -0.76 -17.03
CA ILE A 58 2.22 0.29 -17.97
C ILE A 58 3.40 0.68 -18.86
N GLY A 59 4.59 0.88 -18.30
CA GLY A 59 5.79 1.21 -19.06
C GLY A 59 6.15 0.16 -20.10
N LEU A 60 6.08 -1.13 -19.75
CA LEU A 60 6.32 -2.24 -20.66
C LEU A 60 5.27 -2.38 -21.77
N GLN A 61 4.02 -1.97 -21.52
CA GLN A 61 2.94 -2.04 -22.52
C GLN A 61 3.01 -0.91 -23.56
N HIS A 62 3.74 0.17 -23.29
CA HIS A 62 3.84 1.34 -24.18
C HIS A 62 5.26 1.54 -24.77
N GLY A 63 6.21 0.65 -24.45
CA GLY A 63 7.60 0.68 -24.90
C GLY A 63 7.89 -0.26 -26.06
#